data_AF-A0A959LSN2-F1
#
_entry.id   AF-A0A959LSN2-F1
#
_cell.length_a   1.000
_cell.length_b   1.000
_cell.length_c   1.000
_cell.angle_alpha   90.00
_cell.angle_beta   90.00
_cell.angle_gamma   90.00
#
_symmetry.space_group_name_H-M   'P 1'
#
loop_
_entity.id
_entity.type
_entity.pdbx_description
1 polymer ?
#
loop_
_entity_poly.entity_id
_entity_poly.type
_entity_poly.pdbx_seq_one_letter_code
_entity_poly.pdbx_strand_id
1 'polypeptide(L)'
;MKRLLMLALPLILSCFLLTASKEAKASHAAGGEIIYIHISDSTYQIFFKFYRDCTGISEPGTASLCIYNNCTNQTFTRTMNKWTGTLPPDNRANG
;
A
#
# COMPACT_ATOMS: atom_id res chain seq x y z
N MET A 1 -15.92 -50.60 13.17
CA MET A 1 -14.66 -50.13 12.54
C MET A 1 -14.90 -49.10 11.42
N LYS A 2 -15.79 -49.34 10.44
CA LYS A 2 -16.03 -48.40 9.30
C LYS A 2 -16.54 -47.00 9.69
N ARG A 3 -17.41 -46.88 10.71
CA ARG A 3 -17.95 -45.58 11.18
C ARG A 3 -16.92 -44.73 11.93
N LEU A 4 -15.98 -45.36 12.63
CA LEU A 4 -14.85 -44.67 13.26
C LEU A 4 -13.90 -44.10 12.18
N LEU A 5 -13.68 -44.86 11.11
CA LEU A 5 -12.84 -44.48 9.98
C LEU A 5 -13.43 -43.32 9.17
N MET A 6 -14.76 -43.24 9.04
CA MET A 6 -15.45 -42.12 8.40
C MET A 6 -15.36 -40.80 9.18
N LEU A 7 -15.21 -40.84 10.52
CA LEU A 7 -15.02 -39.65 11.35
C LEU A 7 -13.54 -39.24 11.44
N ALA A 8 -12.62 -40.20 11.42
CA ALA A 8 -11.19 -39.93 11.51
C ALA A 8 -10.62 -39.30 10.23
N LEU A 9 -11.09 -39.71 9.05
CA LEU A 9 -10.59 -39.20 7.77
C LEU A 9 -10.75 -37.67 7.58
N PRO A 10 -11.94 -37.06 7.80
CA PRO A 10 -12.08 -35.60 7.69
C PRO A 10 -11.31 -34.85 8.77
N LEU A 11 -11.15 -35.43 9.97
CA LEU A 11 -10.37 -34.84 11.06
C LEU A 11 -8.88 -34.78 10.72
N ILE A 12 -8.33 -35.87 10.18
CA ILE A 12 -6.94 -35.94 9.74
C ILE A 12 -6.68 -34.98 8.57
N LEU A 13 -7.62 -34.91 7.62
CA LEU A 13 -7.52 -33.98 6.49
C LEU A 13 -7.58 -32.51 6.95
N SER A 14 -8.44 -32.18 7.91
CA SER A 14 -8.50 -30.86 8.54
C SER A 14 -7.18 -30.50 9.23
N CYS A 15 -6.62 -31.41 10.02
CA CYS A 15 -5.32 -31.21 10.66
C CYS A 15 -4.18 -31.00 9.65
N PHE A 16 -4.19 -31.73 8.52
CA PHE A 16 -3.19 -31.57 7.46
C PHE A 16 -3.28 -30.21 6.75
N LEU A 17 -4.49 -29.68 6.58
CA LEU A 17 -4.71 -28.35 5.97
C LEU A 17 -4.28 -27.21 6.89
N LEU A 18 -4.38 -27.38 8.21
CA LEU A 18 -3.95 -26.37 9.20
C LEU A 18 -2.43 -26.22 9.29
N THR A 19 -1.66 -27.28 8.99
CA THR A 19 -0.18 -27.23 9.02
C THR A 19 0.43 -26.71 7.72
N ALA A 20 -0.33 -26.66 6.63
CA ALA A 20 0.07 -26.09 5.35
C ALA A 20 0.03 -24.55 5.31
N SER A 21 0.39 -23.88 6.42
CA SER A 21 0.41 -22.42 6.48
C SER A 21 1.53 -21.86 5.59
N LYS A 22 1.20 -20.88 4.73
CA LYS A 22 2.18 -20.12 3.96
C LYS A 22 2.72 -18.98 4.81
N GLU A 23 4.01 -18.71 4.73
CA GLU A 23 4.60 -17.50 5.32
C GLU A 23 3.94 -16.25 4.71
N ALA A 24 3.31 -15.44 5.55
CA ALA A 24 2.80 -14.15 5.14
C ALA A 24 3.99 -13.19 4.96
N LYS A 25 4.28 -12.79 3.72
CA LYS A 25 5.30 -11.78 3.44
C LYS A 25 4.64 -10.40 3.40
N ALA A 26 5.10 -9.51 4.27
CA ALA A 26 4.72 -8.10 4.25
C ALA A 26 5.94 -7.25 3.87
N SER A 27 5.77 -6.32 2.94
CA SER A 27 6.73 -5.23 2.76
C SER A 27 6.39 -4.15 3.78
N HIS A 28 7.27 -3.89 4.76
CA HIS A 28 7.01 -2.87 5.77
C HIS A 28 6.94 -1.48 5.12
N ALA A 29 5.74 -0.91 5.01
CA ALA A 29 5.54 0.49 4.68
C ALA A 29 5.35 1.21 6.01
N ALA A 30 6.27 2.10 6.37
CA ALA A 30 6.15 2.89 7.60
C ALA A 30 5.08 3.98 7.44
N GLY A 31 4.93 4.50 6.21
CA GLY A 31 3.88 5.44 5.86
C GLY A 31 4.07 6.05 4.48
N GLY A 32 3.14 6.91 4.10
CA GLY A 32 3.23 7.71 2.90
C GLY A 32 2.49 9.04 3.11
N GLU A 33 2.99 10.09 2.47
CA GLU A 33 2.47 11.44 2.58
C GLU A 33 2.31 12.06 1.20
N ILE A 34 1.22 12.79 1.02
CA ILE A 34 0.94 13.57 -0.19
C ILE A 34 0.97 15.04 0.20
N ILE A 35 1.78 15.82 -0.52
CA ILE A 35 1.88 17.27 -0.36
C ILE A 35 1.46 17.90 -1.66
N TYR A 36 0.70 18.98 -1.59
CA TYR A 36 0.33 19.74 -2.78
C TYR A 36 0.56 21.23 -2.56
N ILE A 37 1.04 21.89 -3.61
CA ILE A 37 1.15 23.33 -3.71
C ILE A 37 0.23 23.79 -4.82
N HIS A 38 -0.65 24.73 -4.52
CA HIS A 38 -1.43 25.42 -5.54
C HIS A 38 -0.53 26.45 -6.25
N ILE A 39 -0.41 26.34 -7.57
CA ILE A 39 0.38 27.29 -8.38
C ILE A 39 -0.54 28.38 -8.93
N SER A 40 -1.58 27.98 -9.67
CA SER A 40 -2.57 28.86 -10.29
C SER A 40 -3.73 28.05 -10.86
N ASP A 41 -4.96 28.58 -10.82
CA ASP A 41 -6.16 27.94 -11.37
C ASP A 41 -6.29 26.45 -10.97
N SER A 42 -6.38 25.54 -11.94
CA SER A 42 -6.42 24.09 -11.78
C SER A 42 -5.03 23.43 -11.79
N THR A 43 -3.96 24.23 -11.63
CA THR A 43 -2.57 23.77 -11.67
C THR A 43 -2.02 23.60 -10.25
N TYR A 44 -1.71 22.35 -9.92
CA TYR A 44 -1.16 21.95 -8.63
C TYR A 44 0.14 21.18 -8.85
N GLN A 45 1.14 21.46 -8.02
CA GLN A 45 2.33 20.62 -7.90
C GLN A 45 2.13 19.65 -6.74
N ILE A 46 2.23 18.36 -7.02
CA ILE A 46 1.99 17.30 -6.05
C ILE A 46 3.28 16.54 -5.81
N PHE A 47 3.59 16.27 -4.55
CA PHE A 47 4.72 15.48 -4.10
C PHE A 47 4.20 14.25 -3.37
N PHE A 48 4.81 13.10 -3.65
CA PHE A 48 4.54 11.86 -2.93
C PHE A 48 5.80 11.44 -2.19
N LYS A 49 5.77 11.45 -0.85
CA LYS A 49 6.86 10.95 -0.03
C LYS A 49 6.48 9.62 0.58
N PHE A 50 7.34 8.63 0.42
CA PHE A 50 7.15 7.30 0.97
C PHE A 50 8.19 7.05 2.05
N TYR A 51 7.75 6.49 3.16
CA TYR A 51 8.61 6.17 4.30
C TYR A 51 8.66 4.66 4.45
N ARG A 52 9.87 4.10 4.41
CA ARG A 52 10.15 2.69 4.58
C ARG A 52 11.15 2.49 5.71
N ASP A 53 11.02 1.37 6.41
CA ASP A 53 12.00 0.93 7.40
C ASP A 53 13.39 0.77 6.77
N CYS A 54 14.45 0.97 7.56
CA CYS A 54 15.83 0.88 7.08
C CYS A 54 16.23 -0.53 6.61
N THR A 55 15.43 -1.55 6.90
CA THR A 55 15.69 -2.96 6.59
C THR A 55 14.56 -3.57 5.77
N GLY A 56 14.86 -4.56 4.93
CA GLY A 56 13.87 -5.31 4.16
C GLY A 56 14.06 -5.13 2.64
N ILE A 57 12.95 -5.14 1.91
CA ILE A 57 12.97 -4.97 0.45
C ILE A 57 13.09 -3.50 0.05
N SER A 58 13.64 -3.24 -1.13
CA SER A 58 13.69 -1.90 -1.72
C SER A 58 12.29 -1.30 -1.83
N GLU A 59 12.17 -0.01 -1.48
CA GLU A 59 10.94 0.75 -1.67
C GLU A 59 10.61 0.99 -3.14
N PRO A 60 9.32 1.09 -3.49
CA PRO A 60 8.91 1.43 -4.84
C PRO A 60 9.39 2.85 -5.21
N GLY A 61 9.91 3.00 -6.43
CA GLY A 61 10.34 4.30 -6.95
C GLY A 61 9.19 5.19 -7.42
N THR A 62 7.99 4.62 -7.60
CA THR A 62 6.81 5.30 -8.12
C THR A 62 5.53 4.85 -7.41
N ALA A 63 4.53 5.72 -7.38
CA ALA A 63 3.19 5.42 -6.90
C ALA A 63 2.12 5.95 -7.85
N SER A 64 0.92 5.37 -7.79
CA SER A 64 -0.24 5.82 -8.56
C SER A 64 -1.04 6.83 -7.76
N LEU A 65 -1.18 8.05 -8.27
CA LEU A 65 -2.04 9.08 -7.72
C LEU A 65 -3.37 9.11 -8.48
N CYS A 66 -4.45 8.83 -7.76
CA CYS A 66 -5.82 8.91 -8.25
C CYS A 66 -6.41 10.27 -7.89
N ILE A 67 -6.94 10.99 -8.87
CA ILE A 67 -7.52 12.31 -8.70
C ILE A 67 -8.95 12.29 -9.22
N TYR A 68 -9.88 12.76 -8.39
CA TYR A 68 -11.30 12.81 -8.71
C TYR A 68 -11.74 14.26 -8.86
N ASN A 69 -12.36 14.56 -10.00
CA ASN A 69 -13.00 15.84 -10.27
C ASN A 69 -14.52 15.69 -10.09
N ASN A 70 -15.06 16.34 -9.06
CA ASN A 70 -16.48 16.33 -8.74
C ASN A 70 -17.33 17.19 -9.69
N CYS A 71 -16.78 18.23 -10.31
CA CYS A 71 -17.51 19.09 -11.25
C CYS A 71 -17.86 18.35 -12.54
N THR A 72 -16.98 17.45 -13.01
CA THR A 72 -17.17 16.71 -14.27
C THR A 72 -17.42 15.22 -14.07
N ASN A 73 -17.43 14.73 -12.83
CA ASN A 73 -17.48 13.29 -12.49
C ASN A 73 -16.42 12.45 -13.22
N GLN A 74 -15.19 12.96 -13.29
CA GLN A 74 -14.09 12.27 -13.94
C GLN A 74 -13.01 11.87 -12.94
N THR A 75 -12.44 10.69 -13.15
CA THR A 75 -11.29 10.19 -12.40
C THR A 75 -10.11 10.07 -13.33
N PHE A 76 -8.96 10.59 -12.92
CA PHE A 76 -7.71 10.48 -13.67
C PHE A 76 -6.59 9.98 -12.77
N THR A 77 -5.71 9.20 -13.38
CA THR A 77 -4.59 8.56 -12.69
C THR A 77 -3.27 9.10 -13.23
N ARG A 78 -2.35 9.45 -12.34
CA ARG A 78 -0.99 9.89 -12.68
C ARG A 78 0.04 9.03 -11.96
N THR A 79 1.10 8.67 -12.67
CA THR A 79 2.26 8.01 -12.07
C THR A 79 3.13 9.08 -11.43
N MET A 80 3.31 8.99 -10.12
CA MET A 80 4.14 9.88 -9.32
C MET A 80 5.49 9.22 -9.08
N ASN A 81 6.56 9.97 -9.31
CA ASN A 81 7.88 9.57 -8.82
C ASN A 81 7.96 9.87 -7.32
N LYS A 82 8.61 8.99 -6.55
CA LYS A 82 8.87 9.19 -5.13
C LYS A 82 9.73 10.45 -4.94
N TRP A 83 9.26 11.34 -4.08
CA TRP A 83 9.97 12.55 -3.68
C TRP A 83 11.06 12.23 -2.66
N THR A 84 12.32 12.50 -3.02
CA THR A 84 13.49 12.31 -2.15
C THR A 84 13.93 13.58 -1.44
N GLY A 85 13.34 14.73 -1.78
CA GLY A 85 13.67 16.02 -1.18
C GLY A 85 13.06 16.24 0.21
N THR A 86 13.34 17.42 0.76
CA THR A 86 12.67 17.94 1.96
C THR A 86 11.20 18.22 1.67
N LEU A 87 10.33 18.15 2.68
CA LEU A 87 8.90 18.45 2.50
C LEU A 87 8.75 19.95 2.15
N PRO A 88 8.11 20.32 1.04
CA PRO A 88 7.85 21.73 0.75
C PRO A 88 6.72 22.27 1.64
N PRO A 89 6.72 23.57 2.01
CA PRO A 89 7.78 24.57 1.78
C PRO A 89 8.85 24.62 2.89
N ASP A 90 8.59 24.10 4.08
CA ASP A 90 9.38 24.32 5.30
C ASP A 90 9.77 23.03 6.05
N ASN A 91 9.81 21.90 5.33
CA ASN A 91 10.11 20.57 5.84
C ASN A 91 9.14 20.08 6.94
N ARG A 92 7.93 20.62 6.99
CA ARG A 92 6.85 20.16 7.87
C ARG A 92 5.94 19.20 7.14
N ALA A 93 5.43 18.22 7.89
CA ALA A 93 4.36 17.36 7.43
C ALA A 93 3.08 18.19 7.29
N ASN A 94 2.16 17.74 6.43
CA ASN A 94 0.80 18.28 6.39
C ASN A 94 0.06 17.87 7.67
N GLY A 95 0.16 18.68 8.72
CA GLY A 95 -0.47 18.45 10.02
C GLY A 95 -0.38 19.67 10.93
#